data_AF-A0A258A8F9-F1
#
_entry.id   AF-A0A258A8F9-F1
#
_cell.length_a   1.000
_cell.length_b   1.000
_cell.length_c   1.000
_cell.angle_alpha   90.00
_cell.angle_beta   90.00
_cell.angle_gamma   90.00
#
_symmetry.space_group_name_H-M   'P 1'
#
loop_
_entity.id
_entity.type
_entity.pdbx_description
1 polymer ?
#
loop_
_entity_poly.entity_id
_entity_poly.type
_entity_poly.pdbx_seq_one_letter_code
_entity_poly.pdbx_strand_id
1 'polypeptide(L)'
;MTGASSMPDSPPPPDELGPIVSSGHLAAGAMPALSEFEFAMNMTVHAFQRWMVRCMAAAGMPDLSPLDVLVLHNVNHRGKAKRLADICLVLNIEDTHLVNYALKKLERLKLLKAGRKGKEKTVTVTL
;
A
#
# COMPACT_ATOMS: atom_id res chain seq x y z
N MET A 1 -23.03 34.57 -53.70
CA MET A 1 -22.61 33.18 -53.93
C MET A 1 -21.27 33.00 -53.20
N THR A 2 -21.29 32.90 -51.86
CA THR A 2 -21.27 31.64 -51.08
C THR A 2 -19.96 30.86 -51.23
N GLY A 3 -18.91 31.32 -50.55
CA GLY A 3 -17.77 30.48 -50.18
C GLY A 3 -18.10 29.79 -48.86
N ALA A 4 -18.58 28.55 -48.95
CA ALA A 4 -18.92 27.75 -47.78
C ALA A 4 -17.66 27.44 -46.98
N SER A 5 -17.65 27.87 -45.71
CA SER A 5 -16.75 27.37 -44.68
C SER A 5 -16.98 25.88 -44.54
N SER A 6 -16.08 25.05 -45.06
CA SER A 6 -16.08 23.62 -44.79
C SER A 6 -15.72 23.40 -43.33
N MET A 7 -16.74 23.17 -42.51
CA MET A 7 -16.54 22.49 -41.23
C MET A 7 -15.90 21.13 -41.52
N PRO A 8 -14.97 20.64 -40.67
CA PRO A 8 -14.51 19.28 -40.79
C PRO A 8 -15.71 18.35 -40.57
N ASP A 9 -16.15 17.74 -41.67
CA ASP A 9 -17.12 16.66 -41.70
C ASP A 9 -16.44 15.43 -41.13
N SER A 10 -17.01 14.91 -40.04
CA SER A 10 -16.71 13.64 -39.35
C SER A 10 -15.83 13.77 -38.09
N PRO A 11 -16.23 13.12 -36.98
CA PRO A 11 -15.34 12.93 -35.84
C PRO A 11 -14.10 12.13 -36.29
N PRO A 12 -12.91 12.43 -35.74
CA PRO A 12 -11.70 11.71 -36.09
C PRO A 12 -11.91 10.20 -35.89
N PRO A 13 -11.33 9.35 -36.77
CA PRO A 13 -11.48 7.90 -36.65
C PRO A 13 -11.08 7.47 -35.24
N PRO A 14 -11.78 6.48 -34.64
CA PRO A 14 -11.59 6.08 -33.24
C PRO A 14 -10.17 5.59 -32.89
N ASP A 15 -9.27 5.49 -33.88
CA ASP A 15 -7.86 5.13 -33.75
C ASP A 15 -6.87 6.33 -33.73
N GLU A 16 -7.29 7.58 -33.94
CA GLU A 16 -6.39 8.75 -33.85
C GLU A 16 -6.13 9.20 -32.40
N LEU A 17 -7.08 8.94 -31.51
CA LEU A 17 -6.92 9.12 -30.08
C LEU A 17 -6.30 7.83 -29.55
N GLY A 18 -4.96 7.79 -29.48
CA GLY A 18 -4.24 6.71 -28.78
C GLY A 18 -4.85 6.41 -27.40
N PRO A 19 -4.58 5.24 -26.80
CA PRO A 19 -5.30 4.77 -25.64
C PRO A 19 -5.37 5.85 -24.54
N ILE A 20 -6.59 6.16 -24.07
CA ILE A 20 -6.81 7.17 -23.03
C ILE A 20 -6.30 6.58 -21.72
N VAL A 21 -5.10 7.03 -21.35
CA VAL A 21 -4.30 6.46 -20.27
C VAL A 21 -3.85 7.61 -19.38
N SER A 22 -3.95 7.43 -18.06
CA SER A 22 -3.63 8.48 -17.08
C SER A 22 -2.15 8.90 -17.17
N SER A 23 -1.30 8.01 -17.69
CA SER A 23 0.12 8.23 -17.95
C SER A 23 0.48 8.05 -19.43
N GLY A 24 -0.08 8.89 -20.31
CA GLY A 24 0.20 8.90 -21.76
C GLY A 24 1.69 8.81 -22.14
N HIS A 25 2.57 9.42 -21.34
CA HIS A 25 4.02 9.40 -21.56
C HIS A 25 4.70 8.05 -21.23
N LEU A 26 4.11 7.22 -20.35
CA LEU A 26 4.60 5.87 -20.03
C LEU A 26 4.06 4.82 -21.00
N ALA A 27 2.94 5.12 -21.64
CA ALA A 27 2.22 4.24 -22.54
C ALA A 27 2.74 4.24 -23.99
N ALA A 28 3.84 4.93 -24.31
CA ALA A 28 4.42 5.00 -25.66
C ALA A 28 5.15 3.72 -26.11
N GLY A 29 5.19 2.68 -25.26
CA GLY A 29 5.85 1.41 -25.53
C GLY A 29 4.93 0.35 -26.16
N ALA A 30 5.47 -0.86 -26.33
CA ALA A 30 4.78 -1.98 -26.99
C ALA A 30 3.51 -2.48 -26.26
N MET A 31 3.30 -2.11 -24.99
CA MET A 31 2.15 -2.55 -24.18
C MET A 31 1.60 -1.43 -23.27
N PRO A 32 0.83 -0.46 -23.81
CA PRO A 32 0.24 0.66 -23.07
C PRO A 32 -0.56 0.27 -21.83
N ALA A 33 -1.29 -0.85 -21.90
CA ALA A 33 -2.13 -1.33 -20.80
C ALA A 33 -1.33 -1.78 -19.56
N LEU A 34 -0.10 -2.27 -19.75
CA LEU A 34 0.76 -2.66 -18.63
C LEU A 34 1.26 -1.44 -17.87
N SER A 35 1.65 -0.38 -18.58
CA SER A 35 2.06 0.90 -17.98
C SER A 35 0.96 1.52 -17.13
N GLU A 36 -0.30 1.44 -17.57
CA GLU A 36 -1.43 1.90 -16.76
C GLU A 36 -1.67 1.04 -15.53
N PHE A 37 -1.49 -0.27 -15.64
CA PHE A 37 -1.61 -1.16 -14.49
C PHE A 37 -0.54 -0.86 -13.44
N GLU A 38 0.71 -0.63 -13.85
CA GLU A 38 1.81 -0.23 -12.96
C GLU A 38 1.50 1.11 -12.28
N PHE A 39 1.02 2.10 -13.04
CA PHE A 39 0.61 3.39 -12.51
C PHE A 39 -0.52 3.27 -11.49
N ALA A 40 -1.57 2.51 -11.82
CA ALA A 40 -2.71 2.27 -10.93
C ALA A 40 -2.28 1.55 -9.65
N MET A 41 -1.39 0.56 -9.76
CA MET A 41 -0.86 -0.15 -8.60
C MET A 41 -0.07 0.78 -7.68
N ASN A 42 0.79 1.62 -8.24
CA ASN A 42 1.55 2.60 -7.47
C ASN A 42 0.63 3.58 -6.74
N MET A 43 -0.35 4.16 -7.45
CA MET A 43 -1.34 5.05 -6.85
C MET A 43 -2.15 4.37 -5.74
N THR A 44 -2.54 3.11 -5.95
CA THR A 44 -3.32 2.33 -4.99
C THR A 44 -2.51 2.09 -3.72
N VAL A 45 -1.25 1.68 -3.83
CA VAL A 45 -0.36 1.47 -2.67
C VAL A 45 -0.18 2.76 -1.88
N HIS A 46 0.08 3.88 -2.55
CA HIS A 46 0.23 5.19 -1.89
C HIS A 46 -1.07 5.67 -1.22
N ALA A 47 -2.22 5.49 -1.87
CA ALA A 47 -3.51 5.84 -1.30
C ALA A 47 -3.81 4.98 -0.06
N PHE A 48 -3.57 3.68 -0.16
CA PHE A 48 -3.76 2.73 0.93
C PHE A 48 -2.90 3.04 2.15
N GLN A 49 -1.61 3.33 1.96
CA GLN A 49 -0.71 3.72 3.05
C GLN A 49 -1.19 4.97 3.79
N ARG A 50 -1.64 6.01 3.05
CA ARG A 50 -2.20 7.23 3.66
C ARG A 50 -3.50 6.95 4.40
N TRP A 51 -4.37 6.12 3.84
CA TRP A 51 -5.62 5.72 4.47
C TRP A 51 -5.37 4.98 5.79
N MET A 52 -4.45 4.01 5.81
CA MET A 52 -4.08 3.27 7.04
C MET A 52 -3.67 4.21 8.18
N VAL A 53 -2.77 5.15 7.91
CA VAL A 53 -2.30 6.10 8.95
C VAL A 53 -3.43 7.02 9.43
N ARG A 54 -4.31 7.48 8.53
CA ARG A 54 -5.48 8.29 8.90
C ARG A 54 -6.47 7.52 9.77
N CYS A 55 -6.72 6.25 9.45
CA CYS A 55 -7.58 5.38 10.26
C CYS A 55 -7.01 5.17 11.67
N MET A 56 -5.71 4.94 11.80
CA MET A 56 -5.08 4.81 13.12
C MET A 56 -5.14 6.10 13.92
N ALA A 57 -4.90 7.26 13.28
CA ALA A 57 -5.05 8.56 13.92
C ALA A 57 -6.49 8.78 14.40
N ALA A 58 -7.49 8.46 13.57
CA ALA A 58 -8.91 8.54 13.94
C ALA A 58 -9.28 7.58 15.09
N ALA A 59 -8.59 6.44 15.20
CA ALA A 59 -8.73 5.50 16.31
C ALA A 59 -7.98 5.92 17.59
N GLY A 60 -7.45 7.15 17.65
CA GLY A 60 -6.73 7.67 18.81
C GLY A 60 -5.27 7.23 18.91
N MET A 61 -4.73 6.62 17.86
CA MET A 61 -3.33 6.17 17.78
C MET A 61 -2.56 6.97 16.71
N PRO A 62 -2.26 8.26 16.96
CA PRO A 62 -1.47 9.07 16.03
C PRO A 62 -0.02 8.56 15.92
N ASP A 63 0.69 9.07 14.92
CA ASP A 63 2.13 8.84 14.68
C ASP A 63 2.53 7.39 14.37
N LEU A 64 1.59 6.49 14.04
CA LEU A 64 1.92 5.19 13.50
C LEU A 64 2.28 5.30 12.01
N SER A 65 3.39 4.68 11.63
CA SER A 65 3.78 4.51 10.22
C SER A 65 2.97 3.38 9.58
N PRO A 66 2.87 3.32 8.24
CA PRO A 66 2.24 2.19 7.55
C PRO A 66 2.81 0.83 7.97
N LEU A 67 4.13 0.76 8.20
CA LEU A 67 4.78 -0.46 8.69
C LEU A 67 4.31 -0.85 10.08
N ASP A 68 4.17 0.10 11.00
CA ASP A 68 3.65 -0.17 12.36
C ASP A 68 2.24 -0.80 12.28
N VAL A 69 1.39 -0.28 11.39
CA VAL A 69 0.03 -0.79 11.18
C VAL A 69 0.03 -2.20 10.59
N LEU A 70 0.87 -2.46 9.58
CA LEU A 70 1.01 -3.77 8.97
C LEU A 70 1.53 -4.81 9.98
N VAL A 71 2.52 -4.46 10.80
CA VAL A 71 3.04 -5.31 11.88
C VAL A 71 1.94 -5.60 12.90
N LEU A 72 1.19 -4.59 13.34
CA LEU A 72 0.07 -4.76 14.26
C LEU A 72 -1.01 -5.70 13.69
N HIS A 73 -1.41 -5.48 12.44
CA HIS A 73 -2.40 -6.31 11.77
C HIS A 73 -1.92 -7.75 11.63
N ASN A 74 -0.65 -7.94 11.25
CA ASN A 74 -0.03 -9.25 11.17
C ASN A 74 -0.04 -9.95 12.54
N VAL A 75 0.36 -9.27 13.62
CA VAL A 75 0.33 -9.84 14.97
C VAL A 75 -1.08 -10.22 15.40
N ASN A 76 -2.09 -9.41 15.08
CA ASN A 76 -3.49 -9.72 15.37
C ASN A 76 -4.04 -10.91 14.56
N HIS A 77 -3.56 -11.10 13.33
CA HIS A 77 -4.07 -12.12 12.42
C HIS A 77 -4.05 -13.53 13.07
N ARG A 78 -5.20 -14.22 13.06
CA ARG A 78 -5.40 -15.57 13.63
C ARG A 78 -5.22 -15.70 15.15
N GLY A 79 -5.07 -14.61 15.92
CA GLY A 79 -5.07 -14.65 17.39
C GLY A 79 -3.96 -15.48 18.04
N LYS A 80 -2.84 -15.72 17.33
CA LYS A 80 -1.70 -16.50 17.83
C LYS A 80 -0.48 -15.61 18.05
N ALA A 81 0.28 -15.93 19.10
CA ALA A 81 1.58 -15.32 19.36
C ALA A 81 2.54 -15.54 18.18
N LYS A 82 3.22 -14.49 17.74
CA LYS A 82 4.15 -14.52 16.60
C LYS A 82 5.57 -14.24 17.02
N ARG A 83 6.53 -14.81 16.31
CA ARG A 83 7.96 -14.50 16.46
C ARG A 83 8.31 -13.36 15.50
N LEU A 84 9.38 -12.62 15.81
CA LEU A 84 9.90 -11.57 14.94
C LEU A 84 10.21 -12.11 13.53
N ALA A 85 10.84 -13.29 13.44
CA ALA A 85 11.17 -13.94 12.18
C ALA A 85 9.93 -14.28 11.35
N ASP A 86 8.85 -14.77 11.98
CA ASP A 86 7.60 -15.09 11.27
C ASP A 86 6.95 -13.82 10.67
N ILE A 87 7.03 -12.70 11.40
CA ILE A 87 6.50 -11.41 10.93
C ILE A 87 7.32 -10.92 9.74
N CYS A 88 8.66 -10.97 9.83
CA CYS A 88 9.56 -10.58 8.74
C CYS A 88 9.30 -11.43 7.49
N LEU A 89 9.15 -12.74 7.67
CA LEU A 89 8.86 -13.69 6.59
C LEU A 89 7.53 -13.35 5.88
N VAL A 90 6.44 -13.16 6.64
CA VAL A 90 5.12 -12.90 6.05
C VAL A 90 5.03 -11.52 5.39
N LEU A 91 5.68 -10.51 5.96
CA LEU A 91 5.69 -9.16 5.39
C LEU A 91 6.76 -8.97 4.30
N ASN A 92 7.55 -10.00 4.01
CA ASN A 92 8.68 -9.93 3.09
C ASN A 92 9.65 -8.78 3.41
N ILE A 93 10.05 -8.67 4.69
CA ILE A 93 10.96 -7.63 5.18
C ILE A 93 12.28 -8.29 5.59
N GLU A 94 13.37 -7.90 4.92
CA GLU A 94 14.72 -8.41 5.21
C GLU A 94 15.34 -7.70 6.43
N ASP A 95 15.14 -6.38 6.52
CA ASP A 95 15.65 -5.60 7.64
C ASP A 95 14.81 -5.83 8.91
N THR A 96 15.31 -6.75 9.72
CA THR A 96 14.70 -7.13 10.99
C THR A 96 14.66 -5.97 12.00
N HIS A 97 15.53 -4.96 11.88
CA HIS A 97 15.54 -3.82 12.78
C HIS A 97 14.29 -2.96 12.63
N LEU A 98 13.76 -2.80 11.41
CA LEU A 98 12.53 -2.06 11.16
C LEU A 98 11.33 -2.69 11.86
N VAL A 99 11.18 -4.01 11.73
CA VAL A 99 10.10 -4.76 12.39
C VAL A 99 10.26 -4.72 13.91
N ASN A 100 11.49 -4.85 14.42
CA ASN A 100 11.76 -4.77 15.85
C ASN A 100 11.43 -3.38 16.41
N TYR A 101 11.74 -2.30 15.67
CA TYR A 101 11.39 -0.94 16.06
C TYR A 101 9.86 -0.76 16.11
N ALA A 102 9.14 -1.26 15.10
CA ALA A 102 7.68 -1.25 15.09
C ALA A 102 7.11 -2.01 16.29
N LEU A 103 7.60 -3.23 16.58
CA LEU A 103 7.17 -4.00 17.75
C LEU A 103 7.42 -3.25 19.06
N LYS A 104 8.60 -2.63 19.22
CA LYS A 104 8.93 -1.84 20.42
C LYS A 104 8.03 -0.62 20.58
N LYS A 105 7.72 0.06 19.49
CA LYS A 105 6.79 1.20 19.48
C LYS A 105 5.38 0.76 19.86
N LEU A 106 4.88 -0.35 19.30
CA LEU A 106 3.56 -0.89 19.59
C LEU A 106 3.46 -1.46 21.03
N GLU A 107 4.54 -2.06 21.56
CA GLU A 107 4.66 -2.45 22.98
C GLU A 107 4.53 -1.21 23.90
N ARG A 108 5.24 -0.11 23.59
CA ARG A 108 5.18 1.16 24.35
C ARG A 108 3.77 1.77 24.34
N LEU A 109 3.08 1.65 23.22
CA LEU A 109 1.69 2.09 23.05
C LEU A 109 0.67 1.13 23.67
N LYS A 110 1.11 0.06 24.34
CA LYS A 110 0.28 -0.98 24.97
C LYS A 110 -0.63 -1.75 24.01
N LEU A 111 -0.42 -1.65 22.69
CA LEU A 111 -1.16 -2.40 21.69
C LEU A 111 -0.70 -3.85 21.59
N LEU A 112 0.59 -4.09 21.87
CA LEU A 112 1.19 -5.41 21.91
C LEU A 112 1.77 -5.73 23.29
N LYS A 113 1.83 -7.02 23.59
CA LYS A 113 2.47 -7.59 24.77
C LYS A 113 3.55 -8.58 24.34
N ALA A 114 4.73 -8.44 24.93
CA ALA A 114 5.79 -9.42 24.81
C ALA A 114 5.48 -10.66 25.64
N GLY A 115 5.70 -11.83 25.04
CA GLY A 115 5.64 -13.12 25.69
C GLY A 115 6.91 -13.93 25.45
N ARG A 116 6.96 -15.11 26.07
CA ARG A 116 7.95 -16.13 25.77
C ARG A 116 7.26 -17.45 25.52
N LYS A 117 7.74 -18.18 24.52
CA LYS A 117 7.38 -19.57 24.28
C LYS A 117 8.67 -20.38 24.29
N GLY A 118 8.97 -21.01 25.43
CA GLY A 118 10.28 -21.62 25.69
C GLY A 118 11.38 -20.56 25.73
N LYS A 119 12.44 -20.74 24.92
CA LYS A 119 13.56 -19.78 24.81
C LYS A 119 13.28 -18.61 23.86
N GLU A 120 12.18 -18.65 23.11
CA GLU A 120 11.92 -17.66 22.07
C GLU A 120 10.99 -16.53 22.54
N LYS A 121 11.34 -15.29 22.17
CA LYS A 121 10.49 -14.12 22.38
C LYS A 121 9.34 -14.14 21.37
N THR A 122 8.13 -13.97 21.87
CA THR A 122 6.92 -13.86 21.05
C THR A 122 6.19 -12.56 21.34
N VAL A 123 5.29 -12.16 20.45
CA VAL A 123 4.43 -10.99 20.62
C VAL A 123 2.97 -11.36 20.35
N THR A 124 2.06 -10.79 21.16
CA THR A 124 0.59 -10.95 21.05
C THR A 124 -0.07 -9.58 21.17
N VAL A 125 -1.31 -9.45 20.70
CA VAL A 125 -2.13 -8.25 20.96
C VAL A 125 -2.55 -8.24 22.44
N THR A 126 -2.66 -7.05 23.02
CA THR A 126 -2.94 -6.82 24.46
C THR A 126 -4.43 -6.94 24.85
N LEU A 127 -5.27 -7.65 24.08
CA LEU A 127 -6.70 -7.81 24.40
C LEU A 127 -6.95 -8.21 25.86
#